data_AF-A0A9W4HQX1-F1
#
_entry.id   AF-A0A9W4HQX1-F1
#
_cell.length_a   1.000
_cell.length_b   1.000
_cell.length_c   1.000
_cell.angle_alpha   90.00
_cell.angle_beta   90.00
_cell.angle_gamma   90.00
#
_symmetry.space_group_name_H-M   'P 1'
#
loop_
_entity.id
_entity.type
_entity.pdbx_description
1 polymer ?
#
loop_
_entity_poly.entity_id
_entity_poly.type
_entity_poly.pdbx_seq_one_letter_code
_entity_poly.pdbx_strand_id
1 'polypeptide(L)' 'MGRILADCCKHKHKPAFTAYLNTSFIHSVPPSAPMLLRAWPEKVEGRKVFLKGSVRIPGKSAHDWVDAVRIGALFIRPKP' A
#
# COMPACT_ATOMS: atom_id res chain seq x y z
N MET A 1 0.36 -0.54 -6.80
CA MET A 1 0.51 -0.48 -5.32
C MET A 1 1.95 -0.59 -4.83
N GLY A 2 2.75 -1.57 -5.29
CA GLY A 2 4.15 -1.72 -4.83
C GLY A 2 4.98 -0.42 -4.92
N ARG A 3 4.85 0.35 -6.00
CA ARG A 3 5.50 1.67 -6.14
C ARG A 3 5.07 2.68 -5.08
N ILE A 4 3.76 2.84 -4.85
CA ILE A 4 3.20 3.78 -3.87
C ILE A 4 3.72 3.43 -2.46
N LEU A 5 3.72 2.14 -2.12
CA LEU A 5 4.25 1.66 -0.84
C LEU A 5 5.76 1.89 -0.70
N ALA A 6 6.53 1.64 -1.77
CA ALA A 6 7.97 1.87 -1.80
C ALA A 6 8.32 3.37 -1.66
N ASP A 7 7.53 4.25 -2.27
CA ASP A 7 7.70 5.70 -2.18
C ASP A 7 7.54 6.20 -0.73
N CYS A 8 6.64 5.60 0.06
CA CYS A 8 6.50 5.88 1.49
C CYS A 8 7.72 5.42 2.34
N CYS A 9 8.59 4.56 1.80
CA CYS A 9 9.70 3.95 2.55
C CYS A 9 11.07 4.59 2.33
N LYS A 10 11.19 5.55 1.40
CA LYS A 10 12.46 6.18 1.04
C LYS A 10 13.18 6.72 2.27
N HIS A 11 14.51 6.56 2.30
CA HIS A 11 15.34 7.10 3.36
C HIS A 11 16.55 7.81 2.75
N LYS A 12 16.70 9.12 3.01
CA LYS A 12 17.74 9.97 2.42
C LYS A 12 17.85 9.78 0.89
N HIS A 13 16.71 9.78 0.20
CA HIS A 13 16.56 9.52 -1.24
C HIS A 13 16.99 8.12 -1.74
N LYS A 14 17.48 7.23 -0.86
CA LYS A 14 17.76 5.85 -1.23
C LYS A 14 16.45 5.03 -1.24
N PRO A 15 16.23 4.17 -2.26
CA PRO A 15 15.04 3.34 -2.35
C PRO A 15 15.07 2.23 -1.30
N ALA A 16 13.90 1.89 -0.76
CA ALA A 16 13.73 0.68 0.03
C ALA A 16 13.31 -0.49 -0.86
N PHE A 17 13.72 -1.70 -0.49
CA PHE A 17 13.45 -2.91 -1.28
C PHE A 17 12.25 -3.65 -0.72
N THR A 18 11.40 -4.19 -1.61
CA THR A 18 10.27 -5.03 -1.19
C THR A 18 10.83 -6.37 -0.70
N ALA A 19 10.58 -6.72 0.57
CA ALA A 19 10.93 -8.02 1.12
C ALA A 19 9.72 -8.94 1.26
N TYR A 20 8.53 -8.36 1.45
CA TYR A 20 7.28 -9.11 1.52
C TYR A 20 6.13 -8.24 1.02
N LEU A 21 5.21 -8.85 0.29
CA LEU A 21 3.99 -8.22 -0.20
C LEU A 21 2.86 -9.24 -0.18
N ASN A 22 1.91 -9.06 0.73
CA ASN A 22 0.68 -9.83 0.80
C ASN A 22 -0.47 -8.97 0.30
N THR A 23 -1.25 -9.51 -0.64
CA THR A 23 -2.36 -8.80 -1.26
C THR A 23 -3.60 -9.68 -1.21
N SER A 24 -4.66 -9.16 -0.60
CA SER A 24 -5.97 -9.80 -0.57
C SER A 24 -6.92 -9.04 -1.49
N PHE A 25 -7.49 -9.75 -2.47
CA PHE A 25 -8.47 -9.21 -3.43
C PHE A 25 -9.87 -9.54 -2.92
N ILE A 26 -10.61 -8.51 -2.51
CA ILE A 26 -11.94 -8.63 -1.88
C ILE A 26 -13.04 -8.45 -2.92
N HIS A 27 -12.86 -7.47 -3.80
CA HIS A 27 -13.80 -7.16 -4.88
C HIS A 27 -13.05 -6.91 -6.19
N SER A 28 -13.69 -7.21 -7.31
CA SER A 28 -13.20 -6.79 -8.63
C SER A 28 -13.15 -5.27 -8.70
N VAL A 29 -12.10 -4.73 -9.31
CA VAL A 29 -11.93 -3.30 -9.55
C VAL A 29 -12.35 -3.00 -10.99
N PRO A 30 -13.45 -2.26 -11.23
CA PRO A 30 -13.84 -1.90 -12.59
C PRO A 30 -12.78 -0.98 -13.23
N PRO A 31 -12.39 -1.18 -14.49
CA PRO A 31 -11.31 -0.40 -15.12
C PRO A 31 -11.55 1.11 -15.20
N SER A 32 -12.82 1.54 -15.26
CA SER A 32 -13.22 2.95 -15.36
C SER A 32 -13.68 3.56 -14.04
N ALA A 33 -13.75 2.77 -12.97
CA ALA A 33 -14.16 3.30 -11.66
C ALA A 33 -13.05 4.19 -11.08
N PRO A 34 -13.39 5.31 -10.45
CA PRO A 34 -12.40 6.07 -9.70
C PRO A 34 -11.86 5.21 -8.55
N MET A 35 -10.56 5.31 -8.28
CA MET A 35 -9.90 4.50 -7.26
C MET A 35 -9.19 5.41 -6.26
N LEU A 36 -9.35 5.12 -4.96
CA LEU A 36 -8.49 5.70 -3.93
C LEU A 36 -7.40 4.71 -3.56
N LEU A 37 -6.16 5.13 -3.74
CA LEU A 37 -4.97 4.37 -3.35
C LEU A 37 -4.48 4.91 -2.01
N ARG A 38 -4.40 4.05 -1.01
CA ARG A 38 -3.95 4.40 0.34
C ARG A 38 -2.74 3.55 0.73
N ALA A 39 -1.78 4.19 1.38
CA ALA A 39 -0.62 3.55 1.97
C ALA A 39 -0.31 4.27 3.29
N TRP A 40 -0.07 3.51 4.36
CA TRP A 40 0.26 4.07 5.67
C TRP A 40 1.19 3.13 6.45
N PRO A 41 2.15 3.68 7.21
CA PRO A 41 3.06 2.87 8.02
C PRO A 41 2.32 2.22 9.18
N GLU A 42 2.64 0.96 9.46
CA GLU A 42 2.18 0.27 10.66
C GLU A 42 3.27 0.26 11.73
N LYS A 43 4.52 -0.03 11.35
CA LYS A 43 5.65 -0.12 12.28
C LYS A 43 6.99 0.07 11.56
N VAL A 44 8.00 0.57 12.27
CA VAL A 44 9.40 0.59 11.81
C VAL A 44 10.27 -0.10 12.85
N GLU A 45 11.09 -1.07 12.42
CA GLU A 45 12.04 -1.80 13.28
C GLU A 45 13.44 -1.78 12.63
N GLY A 46 14.26 -0.83 13.05
CA GLY A 46 15.57 -0.60 12.44
C GLY A 46 15.44 -0.29 10.94
N ARG A 47 15.86 -1.22 10.09
CA ARG A 47 15.75 -1.09 8.62
C ARG A 47 14.44 -1.65 8.04
N LYS A 48 13.63 -2.34 8.85
CA LYS A 48 12.35 -2.93 8.44
C LYS A 48 11.25 -1.88 8.54
N VAL A 49 10.50 -1.69 7.46
CA VAL A 49 9.33 -0.80 7.41
C VAL A 49 8.11 -1.64 7.05
N PHE A 50 7.20 -1.80 8.01
CA PHE A 50 5.94 -2.48 7.84
C PHE A 50 4.88 -1.46 7.41
N LEU A 51 4.19 -1.76 6.31
CA LEU A 51 3.18 -0.91 5.71
C LEU A 51 1.88 -1.67 5.53
N LYS A 52 0.78 -0.94 5.65
CA LYS A 52 -0.51 -1.35 5.11
C LYS A 52 -0.86 -0.48 3.92
N GLY A 53 -1.66 -1.04 3.01
CA GLY A 53 -2.24 -0.29 1.93
C GLY A 53 -3.62 -0.81 1.57
N SER A 54 -4.40 0.02 0.89
CA SER A 54 -5.65 -0.42 0.30
C SER A 54 -5.93 0.28 -1.02
N VAL A 55 -6.70 -0.41 -1.85
CA VAL A 55 -7.36 0.15 -3.02
C VAL A 55 -8.83 0.20 -2.70
N ARG A 56 -9.42 1.39 -2.74
CA ARG A 56 -10.85 1.58 -2.54
C ARG A 56 -11.54 1.97 -3.83
N ILE A 57 -12.76 1.47 -4.00
CA ILE A 57 -13.68 1.80 -5.09
C ILE A 57 -14.97 2.36 -4.50
N PRO A 58 -15.80 3.08 -5.29
CA PRO A 58 -17.09 3.55 -4.84
C PRO A 58 -17.96 2.40 -4.31
N GLY A 59 -18.62 2.65 -3.19
CA GLY A 59 -19.58 1.74 -2.58
C GLY A 59 -20.97 1.87 -3.18
N LYS A 60 -21.99 1.42 -2.42
CA LYS A 60 -23.39 1.40 -2.89
C LYS A 60 -24.07 2.77 -2.84
N SER A 61 -23.61 3.66 -1.95
CA SER A 61 -24.15 5.01 -1.79
C SER A 61 -23.17 6.08 -2.29
N ALA A 62 -23.71 7.25 -2.62
CA ALA A 62 -22.89 8.41 -2.94
C ALA A 62 -21.93 8.71 -1.77
N HIS A 63 -20.65 8.91 -2.08
CA HIS A 63 -19.54 9.14 -1.14
C HIS A 63 -19.07 7.94 -0.30
N ASP A 64 -19.63 6.74 -0.48
CA ASP A 64 -19.10 5.53 0.15
C ASP A 64 -17.88 4.99 -0.61
N TRP A 65 -16.91 4.47 0.13
CA TRP A 65 -15.67 3.88 -0.40
C TRP A 65 -15.38 2.57 0.31
N VAL A 66 -15.41 1.47 -0.44
CA VAL A 66 -15.16 0.12 0.08
C VAL A 66 -13.77 -0.35 -0.32
N ASP A 67 -13.08 -1.11 0.55
CA ASP A 67 -11.79 -1.72 0.20
C ASP A 67 -12.03 -2.85 -0.82
N ALA A 68 -11.55 -2.67 -2.05
CA ALA A 68 -11.51 -3.74 -3.06
C ALA A 68 -10.26 -4.61 -2.91
N VAL A 69 -9.15 -4.02 -2.46
CA VAL A 69 -7.88 -4.71 -2.24
C VAL A 69 -7.27 -4.25 -0.93
N ARG A 70 -6.77 -5.18 -0.12
CA ARG A 70 -5.99 -4.89 1.09
C ARG A 70 -4.58 -5.44 0.94
N ILE A 71 -3.61 -4.70 1.46
CA ILE A 71 -2.19 -5.03 1.32
C ILE A 71 -1.50 -4.92 2.66
N GLY A 72 -0.70 -5.92 2.99
CA GLY A 72 0.34 -5.86 4.02
C GLY A 72 1.70 -6.00 3.35
N ALA A 73 2.66 -5.16 3.71
CA ALA A 73 3.97 -5.16 3.07
C ALA A 73 5.10 -4.93 4.07
N LEU A 74 6.28 -5.47 3.73
CA LEU A 74 7.54 -5.22 4.42
C LEU A 74 8.55 -4.71 3.41
N PHE A 75 9.15 -3.57 3.74
CA PHE A 75 10.25 -2.98 2.99
C PHE A 75 11.51 -2.94 3.84
N ILE A 76 12.66 -3.13 3.19
CA ILE A 76 13.97 -3.05 3.84
C ILE A 76 14.70 -1.83 3.29
N ARG A 77 15.01 -0.89 4.18
CA ARG A 77 15.87 0.25 3.85
C ARG A 77 17.33 -0.21 3.64
N PRO A 78 18.05 0.43 2.70
CA PRO A 78 19.45 0.11 2.46
C PRO A 78 20.29 0.41 3.70
N LYS A 79 21.49 -0.18 3.76
CA LYS A 79 22.45 0.20 4.79
C LYS A 79 22.79 1.71 4.63
N PRO A 80 23.02 2.42 5.75
CA PRO A 80 23.49 3.81 5.73
C PRO A 80 24.64 4.01 4.76
#